data_AF-A0A831XVL0-F1
#
_entry.id   AF-A0A831XVL0-F1
#
_cell.length_a   1.000
_cell.length_b   1.000
_cell.length_c   1.000
_cell.angle_alpha   90.00
_cell.angle_beta   90.00
_cell.angle_gamma   90.00
#
_symmetry.space_group_name_H-M   'P 1'
#
loop_
_entity.id
_entity.type
_entity.pdbx_description
1 polymer ?
#
loop_
_entity_poly.entity_id
_entity_poly.type
_entity_poly.pdbx_seq_one_letter_code
_entity_poly.pdbx_strand_id
1 'polypeptide(L)'
;MGGGGNRRRVIISRLAADLALLAGVFLGPWWLVLAAAVVFMFLCDSFVEGLFAALFLDLLYGAPGVFLGFPFVITATAAVIFIMIFPLKRSLIFYSRREGVL
;
A
#
# COMPACT_ATOMS: atom_id res chain seq x y z
N MET A 1 -4.17 31.41 -12.41
CA MET A 1 -3.06 30.79 -11.64
C MET A 1 -3.64 30.18 -10.36
N GLY A 2 -3.92 28.86 -10.32
CA GLY A 2 -4.63 28.25 -9.18
C GLY A 2 -4.37 26.76 -8.96
N GLY A 3 -3.28 26.20 -9.51
CA GLY A 3 -2.99 24.76 -9.47
C GLY A 3 -2.17 24.28 -8.25
N GLY A 4 -1.70 25.19 -7.38
CA GLY A 4 -0.78 24.86 -6.30
C GLY A 4 -1.42 24.18 -5.08
N GLY A 5 -2.68 24.48 -4.78
CA GLY A 5 -3.37 23.97 -3.59
C GLY A 5 -3.67 22.47 -3.65
N ASN A 6 -4.03 21.96 -4.83
CA ASN A 6 -4.37 20.55 -5.00
C ASN A 6 -3.15 19.63 -4.84
N ARG A 7 -1.98 20.02 -5.35
CA ARG A 7 -0.74 19.25 -5.18
C ARG A 7 -0.35 19.11 -3.70
N ARG A 8 -0.47 20.18 -2.91
CA ARG A 8 -0.13 20.14 -1.48
C ARG A 8 -1.02 19.15 -0.71
N ARG A 9 -2.32 19.11 -0.99
CA ARG A 9 -3.24 18.15 -0.35
C ARG A 9 -2.89 16.69 -0.68
N VAL A 10 -2.50 16.42 -1.93
CA VAL A 10 -2.05 15.08 -2.35
C VAL A 10 -0.74 14.68 -1.67
N ILE A 11 0.22 15.59 -1.53
CA ILE A 11 1.49 15.30 -0.85
C ILE A 11 1.28 15.09 0.65
N ILE A 12 0.45 15.91 1.29
CA ILE A 12 0.18 15.80 2.74
C ILE A 12 -0.58 14.51 3.06
N SER A 13 -1.55 14.11 2.24
CA SER A 13 -2.27 12.84 2.43
C SER A 13 -1.36 11.62 2.25
N ARG A 14 -0.43 11.66 1.30
CA ARG A 14 0.62 10.64 1.15
C ARG A 14 1.54 10.58 2.38
N LEU A 15 2.03 11.74 2.83
CA LEU A 15 2.92 11.82 4.00
C LEU A 15 2.22 11.32 5.28
N ALA A 16 0.94 11.61 5.44
CA ALA A 16 0.14 11.12 6.58
C ALA A 16 -0.07 9.60 6.52
N ALA A 17 -0.33 9.04 5.33
CA ALA A 17 -0.44 7.59 5.14
C ALA A 17 0.87 6.87 5.44
N ASP A 18 2.00 7.42 4.98
CA ASP A 18 3.34 6.90 5.27
C ASP A 18 3.64 6.91 6.77
N LEU A 19 3.43 8.05 7.44
CA LEU A 19 3.64 8.15 8.88
C LEU A 19 2.76 7.17 9.66
N ALA A 20 1.50 6.99 9.25
CA ALA A 20 0.59 6.04 9.87
C ALA A 20 1.06 4.58 9.68
N LEU A 21 1.53 4.23 8.48
CA LEU A 21 2.07 2.92 8.19
C LEU A 21 3.36 2.65 8.97
N LEU A 22 4.27 3.63 8.99
CA LEU A 22 5.55 3.53 9.67
C LEU A 22 5.33 3.40 11.18
N ALA A 23 4.45 4.22 11.77
CA ALA A 23 4.03 4.04 13.15
C ALA A 23 3.41 2.65 13.40
N GLY A 24 2.58 2.17 12.47
CA GLY A 24 2.01 0.83 12.49
C GLY A 24 3.06 -0.27 12.50
N VAL A 25 4.12 -0.16 11.69
CA VAL A 25 5.23 -1.13 11.66
C VAL A 25 5.92 -1.24 13.02
N PHE A 26 6.11 -0.13 13.75
CA PHE A 26 6.84 -0.15 15.03
C PHE A 26 5.97 -0.46 16.24
N LEU A 27 4.69 -0.09 16.22
CA LEU A 27 3.80 -0.16 17.40
C LEU A 27 2.73 -1.26 17.26
N GLY A 28 2.39 -1.63 16.03
CA GLY A 28 1.25 -2.48 15.72
C GLY A 28 1.66 -3.92 15.37
N PRO A 29 0.71 -4.87 15.50
CA PRO A 29 0.94 -6.23 15.05
C PRO A 29 0.94 -6.29 13.51
N TRP A 30 1.82 -7.11 12.92
CA TRP A 30 2.10 -7.18 11.48
C TRP A 30 0.85 -7.26 10.57
N TRP A 31 -0.15 -8.03 10.97
CA TRP A 31 -1.46 -8.17 10.32
C TRP A 31 -2.20 -6.84 10.13
N LEU A 32 -2.15 -5.97 11.15
CA LEU A 32 -2.85 -4.68 11.13
C LEU A 32 -2.17 -3.73 10.15
N VAL A 33 -0.85 -3.76 10.11
CA VAL A 33 -0.05 -2.98 9.16
C VAL A 33 -0.28 -3.45 7.73
N LEU A 34 -0.38 -4.77 7.52
CA LEU A 34 -0.68 -5.35 6.21
C LEU A 34 -2.08 -4.94 5.74
N ALA A 35 -3.09 -5.01 6.62
CA ALA A 35 -4.44 -4.54 6.33
C ALA A 35 -4.46 -3.02 6.01
N ALA A 36 -3.73 -2.22 6.79
CA ALA A 36 -3.59 -0.79 6.53
C ALA A 36 -2.90 -0.51 5.18
N ALA A 37 -1.85 -1.26 4.84
CA ALA A 37 -1.15 -1.13 3.56
C ALA A 37 -2.08 -1.42 2.37
N VAL A 38 -2.92 -2.45 2.47
CA VAL A 38 -3.93 -2.75 1.44
C VAL A 38 -4.94 -1.61 1.31
N VAL A 39 -5.46 -1.11 2.42
CA VAL A 39 -6.41 0.03 2.42
C VAL A 39 -5.76 1.28 1.79
N PHE A 40 -4.51 1.58 2.13
CA PHE A 40 -3.77 2.70 1.55
C PHE A 40 -3.43 2.50 0.07
N MET A 41 -3.18 1.26 -0.39
CA MET A 41 -3.03 0.95 -1.82
C MET A 41 -4.29 1.25 -2.63
N PHE A 42 -5.48 1.11 -2.04
CA PHE A 42 -6.72 1.55 -2.67
C PHE A 42 -6.89 3.06 -2.64
N LEU A 43 -6.63 3.71 -1.51
CA LEU A 43 -6.79 5.17 -1.34
C LEU A 43 -5.77 6.00 -2.14
N CYS A 44 -4.52 5.54 -2.27
CA CYS A 44 -3.46 6.25 -2.98
C CYS A 44 -3.17 5.62 -4.34
N ASP A 45 -3.11 6.44 -5.39
CA ASP A 45 -3.00 5.98 -6.79
C ASP A 45 -1.69 5.23 -7.12
N SER A 46 -0.62 5.48 -6.36
CA SER A 46 0.69 4.84 -6.55
C SER A 46 1.38 4.73 -5.21
N PHE A 47 1.02 3.69 -4.45
CA PHE A 47 1.47 3.50 -3.07
C PHE A 47 2.53 2.39 -2.98
N VAL A 48 3.69 2.64 -3.60
CA VAL A 48 4.86 1.74 -3.55
C VAL A 48 5.43 1.69 -2.13
N GLU A 49 5.23 2.74 -1.33
CA GLU A 49 5.61 2.84 0.08
C GLU A 49 5.03 1.69 0.93
N GLY A 50 3.82 1.21 0.62
CA GLY A 50 3.23 0.06 1.28
C GLY A 50 4.00 -1.25 1.06
N LEU A 51 4.68 -1.38 -0.10
CA LEU A 51 5.54 -2.54 -0.39
C LEU A 51 6.85 -2.47 0.41
N PHE A 52 7.42 -1.27 0.55
CA PHE A 52 8.58 -1.04 1.40
C PHE A 52 8.26 -1.26 2.88
N ALA A 53 7.07 -0.87 3.36
CA ALA A 53 6.62 -1.14 4.72
C ALA A 53 6.48 -2.66 4.98
N ALA A 54 5.95 -3.42 4.02
CA ALA A 54 5.86 -4.88 4.11
C ALA A 54 7.26 -5.55 4.15
N LEU A 55 8.21 -5.02 3.38
CA LEU A 55 9.61 -5.45 3.41
C LEU A 55 10.28 -5.15 4.75
N PHE A 56 10.09 -3.94 5.27
CA PHE A 56 10.56 -3.59 6.62
C PHE A 56 9.96 -4.49 7.69
N LEU A 57 8.69 -4.86 7.54
CA LEU A 57 8.01 -5.80 8.42
C LEU A 57 8.64 -7.19 8.42
N ASP A 58 8.97 -7.74 7.25
CA ASP A 58 9.72 -9.00 7.17
C ASP A 58 11.12 -8.86 7.76
N LEU A 59 11.78 -7.70 7.67
CA LEU A 59 13.09 -7.50 8.31
C LEU A 59 12.97 -7.39 9.84
N LEU A 60 11.90 -6.77 10.35
CA LEU A 60 11.73 -6.51 11.78
C LEU A 60 11.12 -7.70 12.53
N TYR A 61 10.14 -8.37 11.91
CA TYR A 61 9.35 -9.44 12.50
C TYR A 61 9.51 -10.78 11.78
N GLY A 62 10.31 -10.85 10.72
CA GLY A 62 10.68 -12.11 10.09
C GLY A 62 11.38 -12.98 11.11
N ALA A 63 10.64 -13.94 11.66
CA ALA A 63 11.17 -14.85 12.64
C ALA A 63 12.34 -15.63 12.02
N PRO A 64 13.41 -15.93 12.79
CA PRO A 64 14.47 -16.84 12.34
C PRO A 64 13.97 -18.28 12.09
N GLY A 65 12.69 -18.55 12.36
CA GLY A 65 11.98 -19.74 11.93
C GLY A 65 11.34 -19.51 10.57
N VAL A 66 12.01 -19.97 9.53
CA VAL A 66 11.54 -19.91 8.15
C VAL A 66 10.11 -20.44 8.05
N PHE A 67 9.14 -19.61 7.69
CA PHE A 67 7.78 -20.07 7.42
C PHE A 67 7.87 -21.02 6.22
N LEU A 68 7.80 -22.34 6.46
CA LEU A 68 7.94 -23.40 5.44
C LEU A 68 9.25 -23.36 4.62
N GLY A 69 10.33 -22.75 5.10
CA GLY A 69 11.59 -22.66 4.33
C GLY A 69 11.67 -21.48 3.34
N PHE A 70 10.63 -20.62 3.28
CA PHE A 70 10.64 -19.40 2.47
C PHE A 70 10.90 -18.13 3.30
N PRO A 71 11.94 -17.33 2.98
CA PRO A 71 12.11 -16.00 3.55
C PRO A 71 11.15 -15.01 2.88
N PHE A 72 10.86 -13.90 3.57
CA PHE A 72 10.07 -12.78 3.04
C PHE A 72 8.61 -13.09 2.62
N VAL A 73 7.91 -13.92 3.39
CA VAL A 73 6.53 -14.34 3.07
C VAL A 73 5.55 -13.16 3.08
N ILE A 74 5.73 -12.20 4.00
CA ILE A 74 4.84 -11.05 4.11
C ILE A 74 5.01 -10.13 2.90
N THR A 75 6.25 -9.87 2.49
CA THR A 75 6.61 -9.08 1.31
C THR A 75 6.09 -9.76 0.04
N ALA A 76 6.29 -11.07 -0.10
CA ALA A 76 5.81 -11.83 -1.26
C ALA A 76 4.28 -11.76 -1.37
N THR A 77 3.57 -11.91 -0.24
CA THR A 77 2.10 -11.79 -0.20
C THR A 77 1.65 -10.38 -0.58
N ALA A 78 2.28 -9.35 -0.02
CA ALA A 78 1.99 -7.96 -0.36
C ALA A 78 2.27 -7.67 -1.86
N ALA A 79 3.33 -8.23 -2.43
CA ALA A 79 3.64 -8.10 -3.85
C ALA A 79 2.59 -8.77 -4.75
N VAL A 80 2.13 -9.97 -4.41
CA VAL A 80 1.04 -10.64 -5.13
C VAL A 80 -0.24 -9.80 -5.09
N ILE A 81 -0.61 -9.29 -3.91
CA ILE A 81 -1.78 -8.42 -3.74
C ILE A 81 -1.63 -7.14 -4.57
N PHE A 82 -0.46 -6.50 -4.54
CA PHE A 82 -0.18 -5.30 -5.33
C PHE A 82 -0.33 -5.56 -6.83
N ILE A 83 0.24 -6.67 -7.33
CA ILE A 83 0.12 -7.08 -8.74
C ILE A 83 -1.33 -7.38 -9.12
N MET A 84 -2.16 -7.92 -8.22
CA MET A 84 -3.59 -8.12 -8.48
C MET A 84 -4.37 -6.81 -8.48
N ILE A 85 -4.07 -5.89 -7.55
CA ILE A 85 -4.77 -4.60 -7.42
C ILE A 85 -4.42 -3.66 -8.59
N PHE A 86 -3.18 -3.69 -9.08
CA PHE A 86 -2.71 -2.81 -10.15
C PHE A 86 -3.58 -2.84 -11.43
N PRO A 87 -3.85 -4.01 -12.05
CA PRO A 87 -4.77 -4.10 -13.20
C PRO A 87 -6.24 -3.89 -12.79
N LEU A 88 -6.62 -4.21 -11.55
CA LEU A 88 -7.99 -4.02 -11.07
C LEU A 88 -8.32 -2.52 -10.97
N LYS A 89 -7.39 -1.71 -10.43
CA LYS A 89 -7.47 -0.25 -10.42
C LYS A 89 -7.48 0.33 -11.83
N ARG A 90 -6.61 -0.18 -12.71
CA ARG A 90 -6.58 0.22 -14.12
C ARG A 90 -7.92 -0.05 -14.80
N SER A 91 -8.58 -1.16 -14.48
CA SER A 91 -9.90 -1.53 -15.01
C SER A 91 -11.02 -0.69 -14.40
N LEU A 92 -10.97 -0.37 -13.10
CA LEU A 92 -11.97 0.46 -12.42
C LEU A 92 -11.96 1.93 -12.89
N ILE A 93 -10.78 2.51 -13.11
CA ILE A 93 -10.63 3.85 -13.71
C ILE A 93 -11.12 3.84 -15.16
N PHE A 94 -10.84 2.77 -15.91
CA PHE A 94 -11.37 2.62 -17.26
C PHE A 94 -12.90 2.48 -17.26
N TYR A 95 -13.46 1.82 -16.25
CA TYR A 95 -14.89 1.61 -16.10
C TYR A 95 -15.62 2.92 -15.76
N SER A 96 -15.10 3.71 -14.81
CA SER A 96 -15.65 5.04 -14.49
C SER A 96 -15.62 6.02 -15.67
N ARG A 97 -14.67 5.88 -16.61
CA ARG A 97 -14.62 6.69 -17.84
C ARG A 97 -15.59 6.19 -18.93
N ARG A 98 -16.11 4.97 -18.84
CA ARG A 98 -17.02 4.39 -19.85
C ARG A 98 -18.49 4.66 -19.57
N GLU A 99 -18.86 4.92 -18.32
CA GLU A 99 -20.25 5.21 -17.90
C GLU A 99 -20.65 6.69 -17.99
N GLY A 100 -19.76 7.57 -18.49
CA GLY A 100 -20.09 8.96 -18.83
C GLY A 100 -20.84 9.16 -20.16
N VAL A 101 -21.49 8.10 -20.65
CA VAL A 101 -22.36 8.13 -21.83
C VAL A 101 -23.51 7.17 -21.57
N LEU A 102 -24.51 7.58 -20.80
CA LEU A 102 -25.94 7.29 -21.00
C LEU A 102 -26.74 8.26 -20.13
#